data_AF-A0A2V4HN39-F1
#
_entry.id   AF-A0A2V4HN39-F1
#
_cell.length_a   1.000
_cell.length_b   1.000
_cell.length_c   1.000
_cell.angle_alpha   90.00
_cell.angle_beta   90.00
_cell.angle_gamma   90.00
#
_symmetry.space_group_name_H-M   'P 1'
#
loop_
_entity.id
_entity.type
_entity.pdbx_description
1 polymer ?
#
loop_
_entity_poly.entity_id
_entity_poly.type
_entity_poly.pdbx_seq_one_letter_code
_entity_poly.pdbx_strand_id
1 'polypeptide(L)'
;MANCGSLMEQFIAQELNASVRSVLNGAIAERAGSDNVLIREFEFNCFDVILDFERGVVRLQDALSSGVENYTELLLSDFISACGLSVLQS
;
A
#
# COMPACT_ATOMS: atom_id res chain seq x y z
N MET A 1 -12.79 21.49 -0.22
CA MET A 1 -13.79 20.42 -0.11
C MET A 1 -13.03 19.19 0.37
N ALA A 2 -13.24 18.77 1.62
CA ALA A 2 -12.59 17.59 2.15
C ALA A 2 -13.14 16.38 1.39
N ASN A 3 -12.25 15.61 0.78
CA ASN A 3 -12.61 14.39 0.09
C ASN A 3 -13.00 13.38 1.18
N CYS A 4 -14.30 13.23 1.48
CA CYS A 4 -14.83 12.37 2.56
C CYS A 4 -14.74 10.86 2.23
N GLY A 5 -13.67 10.43 1.56
CA GLY A 5 -13.36 9.03 1.34
C GLY A 5 -12.35 8.54 2.37
N SER A 6 -12.34 7.23 2.62
CA SER A 6 -11.29 6.56 3.40
C SER A 6 -9.90 6.83 2.81
N LEU A 7 -8.84 6.76 3.63
CA LEU A 7 -7.45 6.91 3.15
C LEU A 7 -7.14 6.00 1.95
N MET A 8 -7.74 4.81 1.93
CA MET A 8 -7.62 3.87 0.81
C MET A 8 -8.20 4.43 -0.50
N GLU A 9 -9.42 4.98 -0.47
CA GLU A 9 -10.04 5.60 -1.65
C GLU A 9 -9.23 6.81 -2.12
N GLN A 10 -8.68 7.58 -1.18
CA GLN A 10 -7.82 8.72 -1.48
C GLN A 10 -6.52 8.30 -2.16
N PHE A 11 -5.85 7.25 -1.66
CA PHE A 11 -4.67 6.69 -2.28
C PHE A 11 -4.93 6.17 -3.69
N ILE A 12 -6.03 5.44 -3.88
CA ILE A 12 -6.43 4.93 -5.21
C ILE A 12 -6.66 6.09 -6.18
N ALA A 13 -7.33 7.15 -5.74
CA ALA A 13 -7.68 8.28 -6.59
C ALA A 13 -6.50 9.21 -6.92
N GLN A 14 -5.54 9.34 -6.00
CA GLN A 14 -4.51 10.38 -6.08
C GLN A 14 -3.13 9.83 -6.47
N GLU A 15 -2.79 8.61 -6.06
CA GLU A 15 -1.42 8.08 -6.18
C GLU A 15 -1.36 6.83 -7.05
N LEU A 16 -2.38 5.96 -7.01
CA LEU A 16 -2.35 4.65 -7.66
C LEU A 16 -2.44 4.73 -9.19
N ASN A 17 -1.28 4.89 -9.83
CA ASN A 17 -1.10 4.80 -11.27
C ASN A 17 -0.38 3.49 -11.69
N ALA A 18 -0.16 3.31 -13.00
CA ALA A 18 0.48 2.10 -13.52
C ALA A 18 1.90 1.88 -12.98
N SER A 19 2.67 2.95 -12.74
CA SER A 19 4.01 2.87 -12.16
C SER A 19 3.95 2.42 -10.71
N VAL A 20 3.07 3.03 -9.90
CA VAL A 20 2.88 2.66 -8.50
C VAL A 20 2.43 1.20 -8.38
N ARG A 21 1.48 0.76 -9.23
CA ARG A 21 1.09 -0.66 -9.30
C ARG A 21 2.26 -1.58 -9.64
N SER A 22 3.12 -1.19 -10.58
CA SER A 22 4.29 -1.99 -10.94
C SER A 22 5.27 -2.13 -9.77
N VAL A 23 5.49 -1.05 -9.02
CA VAL A 23 6.37 -1.06 -7.83
C VAL A 23 5.80 -1.98 -6.75
N LEU A 24 4.51 -1.84 -6.43
CA LEU A 24 3.85 -2.66 -5.42
C LEU A 24 3.79 -4.14 -5.82
N ASN A 25 3.51 -4.45 -7.09
CA ASN A 25 3.57 -5.82 -7.61
C ASN A 25 4.99 -6.41 -7.51
N GLY A 26 6.03 -5.61 -7.74
CA GLY A 26 7.42 -6.05 -7.59
C GLY A 26 7.72 -6.49 -6.16
N ALA A 27 7.24 -5.74 -5.17
CA ALA A 27 7.41 -6.07 -3.75
C ALA A 27 6.67 -7.37 -3.35
N ILE A 28 5.44 -7.54 -3.85
CA ILE A 28 4.65 -8.76 -3.61
C ILE A 28 5.32 -9.97 -4.25
N ALA A 29 5.84 -9.83 -5.47
CA ALA A 29 6.57 -10.90 -6.15
C ALA A 29 7.88 -11.25 -5.44
N GLU A 30 8.60 -10.24 -4.92
CA GLU A 30 9.81 -10.45 -4.12
C GLU A 30 9.51 -11.27 -2.86
N ARG A 31 8.42 -10.93 -2.14
CA ARG A 31 7.93 -11.72 -1.01
C ARG A 31 7.59 -13.15 -1.40
N ALA A 32 6.95 -13.37 -2.54
CA ALA A 32 6.61 -14.71 -3.01
C ALA A 32 7.86 -15.56 -3.29
N GLY A 33 8.97 -14.93 -3.68
CA GLY A 33 10.26 -15.58 -3.91
C GLY A 33 11.12 -15.77 -2.65
N SER A 34 10.81 -15.11 -1.54
CA SER A 34 11.60 -15.19 -0.30
C SER A 34 10.79 -14.87 0.96
N ASP A 35 10.74 -15.84 1.89
CA ASP A 35 10.16 -15.66 3.23
C ASP A 35 10.95 -14.70 4.14
N ASN A 36 12.14 -14.27 3.73
CA ASN A 36 12.95 -13.33 4.50
C ASN A 36 12.54 -11.87 4.29
N VAL A 37 11.66 -11.58 3.31
CA VAL A 37 11.13 -10.23 3.10
C VAL A 37 9.96 -10.01 4.05
N LEU A 38 10.24 -9.42 5.21
CA LEU A 38 9.21 -9.22 6.24
C LEU A 38 8.45 -7.90 6.05
N ILE A 39 9.17 -6.82 5.72
CA ILE A 39 8.60 -5.47 5.60
C ILE A 39 9.16 -4.77 4.36
N ARG A 40 8.31 -4.02 3.67
CA ARG A 40 8.69 -3.08 2.60
C ARG A 40 7.98 -1.75 2.81
N GLU A 41 8.73 -0.66 2.71
CA GLU A 41 8.23 0.70 2.88
C GLU A 41 8.41 1.48 1.58
N PHE A 42 7.38 2.25 1.21
CA PHE A 42 7.36 3.07 0.02
C PHE A 42 6.89 4.46 0.38
N GLU A 43 7.66 5.45 -0.03
CA GLU A 43 7.28 6.87 0.04
C GLU A 43 6.84 7.29 -1.35
N PHE A 44 5.55 7.58 -1.52
CA PHE A 44 4.99 8.16 -2.74
C PHE A 44 4.72 9.66 -2.55
N ASN A 45 4.13 10.32 -3.56
CA ASN A 45 4.03 11.78 -3.55
C ASN A 45 3.18 12.30 -2.39
N CYS A 46 2.05 11.64 -2.14
CA CYS A 46 1.08 12.04 -1.10
C CYS A 46 0.93 10.99 0.00
N PHE A 47 1.42 9.76 -0.21
CA PHE A 47 1.17 8.65 0.69
C PHE A 47 2.42 7.82 0.96
N ASP A 48 2.55 7.38 2.20
CA ASP A 48 3.49 6.33 2.59
C ASP A 48 2.75 5.00 2.70
N VAL A 49 3.35 3.94 2.16
CA VAL A 49 2.80 2.58 2.16
C VAL A 49 3.82 1.64 2.78
N ILE A 50 3.43 0.98 3.87
CA ILE A 50 4.22 -0.05 4.52
C ILE A 50 3.50 -1.38 4.34
N LEU A 51 4.11 -2.29 3.57
CA LEU A 51 3.68 -3.68 3.46
C LEU A 51 4.35 -4.49 4.56
N ASP A 52 3.58 -4.91 5.56
CA ASP A 52 4.04 -5.78 6.63
C ASP A 52 3.58 -7.22 6.32
N PHE A 53 4.45 -7.96 5.65
CA PHE A 53 4.19 -9.34 5.25
C PHE A 53 4.22 -10.32 6.44
N GLU A 54 4.91 -9.97 7.51
CA GLU A 54 4.94 -10.77 8.74
C GLU A 54 3.58 -10.73 9.44
N ARG A 55 2.98 -9.56 9.56
CA ARG A 55 1.65 -9.36 10.19
C ARG A 55 0.49 -9.52 9.20
N GLY A 56 0.76 -9.53 7.89
CA GLY A 56 -0.26 -9.64 6.84
C GLY A 56 -1.11 -8.37 6.69
N VAL A 57 -0.53 -7.22 7.01
CA VAL A 57 -1.23 -5.93 7.00
C VAL A 57 -0.48 -4.90 6.16
N VAL A 58 -1.20 -3.87 5.74
CA VAL A 58 -0.66 -2.68 5.10
C VAL A 58 -0.97 -1.49 5.97
N ARG A 59 0.03 -0.66 6.27
CA ARG A 59 -0.18 0.67 6.81
C ARG A 59 -0.11 1.67 5.66
N LEU A 60 -1.18 2.44 5.49
CA LEU A 60 -1.27 3.53 4.53
C LEU A 60 -1.37 4.83 5.31
N GLN A 61 -0.47 5.77 5.03
CA GLN A 61 -0.39 7.05 5.73
C GLN A 61 -0.44 8.20 4.74
N ASP A 62 -1.18 9.25 5.08
CA ASP A 62 -1.10 10.53 4.36
C ASP A 62 0.18 11.26 4.80
N ALA A 63 1.14 11.36 3.89
CA ALA A 63 2.45 11.97 4.14
C ALA A 63 2.36 13.51 4.26
N LEU A 64 1.30 14.12 3.72
CA LEU A 64 1.10 15.57 3.73
C LEU A 64 0.37 16.04 4.99
N SER A 65 -0.20 15.10 5.74
CA SER A 65 -0.85 15.39 7.01
C SER A 65 0.17 15.61 8.14
N SER A 66 0.11 16.78 8.77
CA SER A 66 0.86 17.07 10.00
C SER A 66 0.17 16.56 11.29
N GLY A 67 -0.94 15.83 11.17
CA GLY A 67 -1.72 15.32 12.30
C GLY A 67 -1.22 13.98 12.84
N VAL A 68 -1.19 13.85 14.17
CA VAL A 68 -0.94 12.59 14.89
C VAL A 68 -2.11 11.65 14.57
N GLU A 69 -1.85 10.53 13.90
CA GLU A 69 -2.82 9.47 13.49
C GLU A 69 -3.55 9.59 12.14
N ASN A 70 -2.95 10.19 11.10
CA ASN A 70 -3.48 10.08 9.72
C ASN A 70 -2.95 8.85 8.96
N TYR A 71 -3.05 7.69 9.60
CA TYR A 71 -2.80 6.41 8.95
C TYR A 71 -3.97 5.45 9.13
N THR A 72 -4.10 4.50 8.23
CA THR A 72 -5.00 3.36 8.37
C THR A 72 -4.20 2.07 8.21
N GLU A 73 -4.57 1.05 8.99
CA GLU A 73 -4.06 -0.31 8.84
C GLU A 73 -5.18 -1.18 8.26
N LEU A 74 -4.87 -1.92 7.21
CA LEU A 74 -5.82 -2.81 6.52
C LEU A 74 -5.17 -4.14 6.18
N LEU A 75 -5.98 -5.17 5.93
CA LEU A 75 -5.46 -6.47 5.51
C LEU A 75 -4.72 -6.34 4.17
N LEU A 76 -3.59 -7.01 4.06
CA LEU A 76 -2.81 -7.04 2.82
C LEU A 76 -3.64 -7.60 1.66
N SER A 77 -4.51 -8.58 1.90
CA SER A 77 -5.43 -9.11 0.89
C SER A 77 -6.41 -8.07 0.35
N ASP A 78 -6.94 -7.22 1.23
CA ASP A 78 -7.92 -6.19 0.87
C ASP A 78 -7.22 -5.09 0.08
N PHE A 79 -6.01 -4.72 0.51
CA PHE A 79 -5.17 -3.76 -0.21
C PHE A 79 -4.82 -4.26 -1.62
N ILE A 80 -4.40 -5.53 -1.77
CA ILE A 80 -4.09 -6.16 -3.06
C ILE A 80 -5.31 -6.13 -3.98
N SER A 81 -6.47 -6.55 -3.46
CA SER A 81 -7.72 -6.60 -4.21
C SER A 81 -8.15 -5.21 -4.69
N ALA A 82 -8.18 -4.23 -3.77
CA ALA A 82 -8.61 -2.87 -4.09
C ALA A 82 -7.64 -2.14 -5.02
N CYS A 83 -6.34 -2.44 -4.96
CA CYS A 83 -5.35 -1.87 -5.87
C CYS A 83 -5.28 -2.57 -7.24
N GLY A 84 -5.99 -3.69 -7.42
CA GLY A 84 -5.89 -4.53 -8.62
C GLY A 84 -4.49 -5.11 -8.80
N LEU A 85 -3.81 -5.46 -7.71
CA LEU A 85 -2.49 -6.06 -7.74
C LEU A 85 -2.62 -7.57 -7.99
N SER A 86 -1.72 -8.10 -8.81
CA SER A 86 -1.68 -9.53 -9.09
C SER A 86 -0.69 -10.17 -8.13
N VAL A 87 -1.17 -11.12 -7.34
CA VAL A 87 -0.27 -12.17 -6.83
C VAL A 87 0.14 -12.96 -8.07
N LEU A 88 1.27 -12.59 -8.68
CA LEU A 88 1.81 -13.36 -9.80
C LEU A 88 2.04 -14.79 -9.27
N GLN A 89 1.12 -15.68 -9.64
CA GLN A 89 1.32 -17.11 -9.54
C GLN A 89 2.46 -17.43 -10.52
N SER A 90 3.65 -17.61 -9.98
CA SER A 90 4.77 -18.26 -10.66
C SER A 90 4.41 -19.70 -11.01
#